data_AF-A0AAW2LJW6-F1
#
_entry.id   AF-A0AAW2LJW6-F1
#
_cell.length_a   1.000
_cell.length_b   1.000
_cell.length_c   1.000
_cell.angle_alpha   90.00
_cell.angle_beta   90.00
_cell.angle_gamma   90.00
#
_symmetry.space_group_name_H-M   'P 1'
#
loop_
_entity.id
_entity.type
_entity.pdbx_description
1 polymer ?
#
loop_
_entity_poly.entity_id
_entity_poly.type
_entity_poly.pdbx_seq_one_letter_code
_entity_poly.pdbx_strand_id
1 'polypeptide(L)'
;MTSLNLGTPFHSSAGRRLRRLPEKPASRLAISCSSSLLSNKFKRAYTSVMIVPTGVGAAIGGYAGDALPVARALASVVDCLISHPNVLNAAMLYWPMPNVLYVEGYALDRFAEGLWALQPVHQNKVGLVLDAGIEEELRIRHLQVDATRASLGLPIVEYTVTDAALQVEKWIDPKSGQSTGRIQRPDSLLRAVETLVERSGVNAIAVVARFPDDDTDDDVENYRQGKGVDLLAGVEAVISHLVVQKFGIPCAHAPALLPFSLSPSLCPKSAAEEIGYTFLPCVLAGLSTAPQYLVQNFNSLGKDCMLASDVDSVILPIDACGGDGALAFASRKTTGFPML
;
A
#
# COMPACT_ATOMS: atom_id res chain seq x y z
N MET A 1 -39.10 13.90 -12.34
CA MET A 1 -38.78 13.16 -11.10
C MET A 1 -38.36 11.76 -11.50
N THR A 2 -37.07 11.58 -11.80
CA THR A 2 -36.47 10.31 -12.17
C THR A 2 -36.13 9.55 -10.88
N SER A 3 -36.73 8.38 -10.70
CA SER A 3 -36.50 7.50 -9.55
C SER A 3 -35.06 7.00 -9.57
N LEU A 4 -34.28 7.37 -8.54
CA LEU A 4 -33.01 6.71 -8.23
C LEU A 4 -33.31 5.25 -7.89
N ASN A 5 -32.90 4.33 -8.78
CA ASN A 5 -32.87 2.91 -8.51
C ASN A 5 -31.78 2.67 -7.45
N LEU A 6 -32.17 2.69 -6.18
CA LEU A 6 -31.33 2.22 -5.07
C LEU A 6 -30.98 0.76 -5.36
N GLY A 7 -29.68 0.50 -5.57
CA GLY A 7 -29.17 -0.84 -5.85
C GLY A 7 -29.64 -1.87 -4.83
N THR A 8 -29.79 -3.11 -5.30
CA THR A 8 -30.20 -4.25 -4.47
C THR A 8 -29.27 -4.41 -3.26
N PRO A 9 -29.79 -4.60 -2.03
CA PRO A 9 -28.95 -4.95 -0.88
C PRO A 9 -28.22 -6.28 -1.17
N PHE A 10 -26.97 -6.39 -0.69
CA PHE A 10 -26.12 -7.57 -0.84
C PHE A 10 -26.92 -8.87 -0.69
N HIS A 11 -26.98 -9.68 -1.76
CA HIS A 11 -27.69 -10.95 -1.77
C HIS A 11 -27.09 -11.91 -0.72
N SER A 12 -27.73 -12.00 0.45
CA SER A 12 -27.53 -13.11 1.38
C SER A 12 -28.28 -14.33 0.85
N SER A 13 -27.56 -15.31 0.32
CA SER A 13 -28.14 -16.61 0.00
C SER A 13 -28.37 -17.39 1.30
N ALA A 14 -29.49 -17.14 1.98
CA ALA A 14 -29.94 -17.95 3.11
C ALA A 14 -31.44 -18.22 3.02
N GLY A 15 -31.84 -19.01 2.02
CA GLY A 15 -33.16 -19.63 1.97
C GLY A 15 -33.07 -21.11 2.29
N ARG A 16 -33.52 -21.52 3.49
CA ARG A 16 -34.26 -22.79 3.73
C ARG A 16 -34.74 -22.87 5.18
N ARG A 17 -36.06 -22.92 5.38
CA ARG A 17 -36.68 -23.28 6.66
C ARG A 17 -36.34 -24.74 6.99
N LEU A 18 -35.50 -24.96 8.00
CA LEU A 18 -35.24 -26.28 8.57
C LEU A 18 -36.16 -26.51 9.78
N ARG A 19 -36.94 -27.61 9.71
CA ARG A 19 -37.73 -28.15 10.82
C ARG A 19 -36.79 -28.49 11.99
N ARG A 20 -37.12 -28.02 13.20
CA ARG A 20 -36.41 -28.39 14.44
C ARG A 20 -36.59 -29.88 14.73
N LEU A 21 -35.49 -30.61 14.80
CA LEU A 21 -35.36 -31.92 15.44
C LEU A 21 -34.62 -31.75 16.78
N PRO A 22 -34.85 -32.63 17.77
CA PRO A 22 -34.37 -32.42 19.14
C PRO A 22 -32.84 -32.60 19.26
N GLU A 23 -32.21 -31.66 19.97
CA GLU A 23 -30.77 -31.60 20.22
C GLU A 23 -30.29 -32.77 21.10
N LYS A 24 -29.28 -33.51 20.62
CA LYS A 24 -28.38 -34.30 21.46
C LYS A 24 -27.15 -33.45 21.81
N PRO A 25 -26.57 -33.59 23.01
CA PRO A 25 -25.46 -32.75 23.43
C PRO A 25 -24.22 -33.08 22.60
N ALA A 26 -23.84 -32.15 21.72
CA ALA A 26 -22.57 -32.21 21.02
C ALA A 26 -21.44 -31.92 22.01
N SER A 27 -20.49 -32.85 22.10
CA SER A 27 -19.21 -32.64 22.77
C SER A 27 -18.58 -31.34 22.23
N ARG A 28 -18.43 -30.34 23.10
CA ARG A 28 -17.71 -29.10 22.79
C ARG A 28 -16.25 -29.43 22.49
N LEU A 29 -15.93 -29.65 21.21
CA LEU A 29 -14.58 -29.41 20.72
C LEU A 29 -14.36 -27.90 20.79
N ALA A 30 -13.88 -27.46 21.95
CA ALA A 30 -13.33 -26.12 22.10
C ALA A 30 -12.03 -26.10 21.28
N ILE A 31 -12.11 -25.63 20.04
CA ILE A 31 -10.91 -25.20 19.32
C ILE A 31 -10.46 -23.93 20.04
N SER A 32 -9.58 -24.11 21.01
CA SER A 32 -8.84 -23.03 21.63
C SER A 32 -7.84 -22.56 20.59
N CYS A 33 -8.13 -21.44 19.93
CA CYS A 33 -7.11 -20.67 19.25
C CYS A 33 -6.27 -19.96 20.32
N SER A 34 -5.43 -20.72 21.03
CA SER A 34 -4.28 -20.11 21.69
C SER A 34 -3.34 -19.66 20.57
N SER A 35 -3.42 -18.39 20.19
CA SER A 35 -2.33 -17.73 19.49
C SER A 35 -1.13 -17.80 20.43
N SER A 36 -0.32 -18.84 20.28
CA SER A 36 0.94 -18.95 21.00
C SER A 36 1.88 -17.88 20.45
N LEU A 37 1.78 -16.67 21.00
CA LEU A 37 2.79 -15.61 20.94
C LEU A 37 4.10 -16.02 21.66
N LEU A 38 4.23 -17.29 22.03
CA LEU A 38 5.48 -17.88 22.46
C LEU A 38 6.28 -18.19 21.20
N SER A 39 7.30 -17.37 20.94
CA SER A 39 8.39 -17.68 20.01
C SER A 39 8.84 -19.11 20.26
N ASN A 40 8.47 -20.02 19.36
CA ASN A 40 8.96 -21.38 19.36
C ASN A 40 10.45 -21.27 19.01
N LYS A 41 11.31 -21.15 20.03
CA LYS A 41 12.77 -20.86 19.90
C LYS A 41 13.54 -21.82 18.97
N PHE A 42 12.88 -22.88 18.49
CA PHE A 42 13.43 -23.93 17.64
C PHE A 42 12.96 -23.87 16.18
N LYS A 43 12.07 -22.95 15.80
CA LYS A 43 11.63 -22.78 14.40
C LYS A 43 11.87 -21.34 13.95
N ARG A 44 12.46 -21.18 12.76
CA ARG A 44 12.58 -19.89 12.07
C ARG A 44 11.17 -19.40 11.73
N ALA A 45 10.94 -18.09 11.86
CA ALA A 45 9.68 -17.45 11.51
C ALA A 45 9.41 -17.60 10.01
N TYR A 46 8.21 -18.02 9.64
CA TYR A 46 7.79 -18.11 8.25
C TYR A 46 7.53 -16.71 7.69
N THR A 47 8.47 -16.22 6.88
CA THR A 47 8.40 -14.90 6.26
C THR A 47 8.02 -15.03 4.79
N SER A 48 7.02 -14.27 4.38
CA SER A 48 6.54 -14.24 3.02
C SER A 48 6.56 -12.82 2.47
N VAL A 49 6.79 -12.68 1.17
CA VAL A 49 6.60 -11.41 0.45
C VAL A 49 5.39 -11.54 -0.47
N MET A 50 4.50 -10.55 -0.48
CA MET A 50 3.44 -10.41 -1.48
C MET A 50 3.74 -9.18 -2.32
N ILE A 51 3.82 -9.36 -3.64
CA ILE A 51 4.08 -8.26 -4.58
C ILE A 51 2.98 -8.24 -5.63
N VAL A 52 2.39 -7.08 -5.85
CA VAL A 52 1.51 -6.77 -6.97
C VAL A 52 2.13 -5.58 -7.71
N PRO A 53 2.64 -5.76 -8.93
CA PRO A 53 3.23 -4.64 -9.66
C PRO A 53 2.23 -3.50 -9.87
N THR A 54 2.67 -2.28 -9.61
CA THR A 54 1.86 -1.07 -9.75
C THR A 54 1.62 -0.73 -11.22
N GLY A 55 0.40 -0.32 -11.56
CA GLY A 55 0.10 0.23 -12.90
C GLY A 55 0.09 -0.79 -14.05
N VAL A 56 0.09 -2.10 -13.77
CA VAL A 56 0.10 -3.14 -14.81
C VAL A 56 -1.26 -3.79 -15.08
N GLY A 57 -2.30 -3.40 -14.34
CA GLY A 57 -3.65 -3.96 -14.50
C GLY A 57 -3.81 -5.40 -14.01
N ALA A 58 -3.08 -5.79 -12.95
CA ALA A 58 -3.18 -7.14 -12.37
C ALA A 58 -4.62 -7.50 -11.97
N ALA A 59 -5.05 -8.73 -12.23
CA ALA A 59 -6.39 -9.21 -11.91
C ALA A 59 -6.73 -9.12 -10.41
N ILE A 60 -5.72 -9.16 -9.54
CA ILE A 60 -5.81 -8.87 -8.10
C ILE A 60 -4.71 -7.87 -7.77
N GLY A 61 -5.07 -6.75 -7.15
CA GLY A 61 -4.16 -5.68 -6.77
C GLY A 61 -4.03 -4.57 -7.82
N GLY A 62 -4.75 -4.67 -8.94
CA GLY A 62 -4.80 -3.63 -9.96
C GLY A 62 -5.74 -2.47 -9.62
N TYR A 63 -6.43 -2.49 -8.47
CA TYR A 63 -7.37 -1.47 -8.02
C TYR A 63 -7.12 -1.12 -6.56
N ALA A 64 -7.47 0.10 -6.13
CA ALA A 64 -7.25 0.53 -4.75
C ALA A 64 -7.94 -0.40 -3.74
N GLY A 65 -7.14 -1.24 -3.07
CA GLY A 65 -7.56 -2.09 -1.97
C GLY A 65 -8.05 -3.49 -2.33
N ASP A 66 -8.12 -3.87 -3.60
CA ASP A 66 -8.66 -5.18 -4.00
C ASP A 66 -7.73 -6.35 -3.63
N ALA A 67 -6.43 -6.09 -3.42
CA ALA A 67 -5.47 -7.05 -2.89
C ALA A 67 -5.43 -7.15 -1.35
N LEU A 68 -6.01 -6.20 -0.62
CA LEU A 68 -5.98 -6.18 0.84
C LEU A 68 -6.60 -7.43 1.48
N PRO A 69 -7.73 -7.99 1.00
CA PRO A 69 -8.25 -9.27 1.49
C PRO A 69 -7.29 -10.45 1.31
N VAL A 70 -6.52 -10.46 0.21
CA VAL A 70 -5.52 -11.51 -0.06
C VAL A 70 -4.35 -11.36 0.90
N ALA A 71 -3.85 -10.14 1.12
CA ALA A 71 -2.82 -9.86 2.11
C ALA A 71 -3.26 -10.32 3.52
N ARG A 72 -4.52 -10.07 3.89
CA ARG A 72 -5.10 -10.53 5.16
C ARG A 72 -5.14 -12.05 5.28
N ALA A 73 -5.51 -12.75 4.20
CA ALA A 73 -5.52 -14.20 4.17
C ALA A 73 -4.10 -14.77 4.35
N LEU A 74 -3.11 -14.21 3.65
CA LEU A 74 -1.70 -14.61 3.77
C LEU A 74 -1.16 -14.32 5.17
N ALA A 75 -1.42 -13.12 5.71
CA ALA A 75 -1.00 -12.70 7.05
C ALA A 75 -1.59 -13.61 8.17
N SER A 76 -2.69 -14.32 7.92
CA SER A 76 -3.24 -15.29 8.89
C SER A 76 -2.47 -16.61 8.97
N VAL A 77 -1.59 -16.87 8.00
CA VAL A 77 -0.83 -18.13 7.86
C VAL A 77 0.66 -17.93 8.14
N VAL A 78 1.21 -16.76 7.78
CA VAL A 78 2.65 -16.46 7.91
C VAL A 78 2.95 -15.77 9.25
N ASP A 79 4.18 -15.94 9.75
CA ASP A 79 4.63 -15.23 10.95
C ASP A 79 4.93 -13.76 10.64
N CYS A 80 5.40 -13.46 9.42
CA CYS A 80 5.64 -12.11 8.91
C CYS A 80 5.29 -12.03 7.42
N LEU A 81 4.51 -11.02 7.02
CA LEU A 81 4.24 -10.70 5.62
C LEU A 81 4.88 -9.37 5.28
N ILE A 82 5.73 -9.35 4.26
CA ILE A 82 6.26 -8.12 3.67
C ILE A 82 5.38 -7.79 2.45
N SER A 83 4.89 -6.56 2.38
CA SER A 83 4.09 -6.09 1.25
C SER A 83 4.25 -4.59 1.09
N HIS A 84 3.57 -3.99 0.12
CA HIS A 84 3.82 -2.62 -0.31
C HIS A 84 2.53 -1.80 -0.46
N PRO A 85 2.62 -0.46 -0.58
CA PRO A 85 1.47 0.44 -0.62
C PRO A 85 0.34 -0.01 -1.54
N ASN A 86 0.64 -0.37 -2.79
CA ASN A 86 -0.37 -0.78 -3.78
C ASN A 86 -1.19 -2.03 -3.38
N VAL A 87 -0.70 -2.86 -2.45
CA VAL A 87 -1.47 -3.98 -1.89
C VAL A 87 -2.27 -3.57 -0.65
N LEU A 88 -1.68 -2.72 0.19
CA LEU A 88 -2.17 -2.45 1.55
C LEU A 88 -3.09 -1.23 1.63
N ASN A 89 -3.00 -0.34 0.64
CA ASN A 89 -3.77 0.89 0.56
C ASN A 89 -5.11 0.68 -0.15
N ALA A 90 -6.16 1.26 0.42
CA ALA A 90 -7.51 1.20 -0.10
C ALA A 90 -8.21 2.56 0.10
N ALA A 91 -7.56 3.64 -0.35
CA ALA A 91 -8.00 5.02 -0.14
C ALA A 91 -8.23 5.37 1.34
N MET A 92 -9.46 5.61 1.78
CA MET A 92 -9.77 5.83 3.20
C MET A 92 -9.80 4.55 4.03
N LEU A 93 -9.82 3.38 3.40
CA LEU A 93 -9.89 2.10 4.06
C LEU A 93 -8.49 1.54 4.30
N TYR A 94 -8.27 0.97 5.47
CA TYR A 94 -7.09 0.17 5.79
C TYR A 94 -7.47 -0.90 6.79
N TRP A 95 -6.66 -1.95 6.88
CA TRP A 95 -6.88 -3.02 7.85
C TRP A 95 -5.64 -3.22 8.74
N PRO A 96 -5.74 -3.05 10.07
CA PRO A 96 -4.63 -3.30 10.96
C PRO A 96 -4.19 -4.77 10.91
N MET A 97 -2.93 -5.00 10.55
CA MET A 97 -2.30 -6.32 10.55
C MET A 97 -0.95 -6.24 11.26
N PRO A 98 -0.83 -6.77 12.50
CA PRO A 98 0.34 -6.55 13.35
C PRO A 98 1.61 -7.26 12.86
N ASN A 99 1.47 -8.24 11.97
CA ASN A 99 2.57 -9.03 11.41
C ASN A 99 2.87 -8.67 9.93
N VAL A 100 2.46 -7.48 9.48
CA VAL A 100 2.70 -7.01 8.11
C VAL A 100 3.68 -5.84 8.11
N LEU A 101 4.73 -5.93 7.30
CA LEU A 101 5.67 -4.84 7.04
C LEU A 101 5.27 -4.09 5.77
N TYR A 102 5.03 -2.78 5.92
CA TYR A 102 4.67 -1.86 4.84
C TYR A 102 5.93 -1.27 4.20
N VAL A 103 6.34 -1.79 3.05
CA VAL A 103 7.60 -1.46 2.39
C VAL A 103 7.33 -0.81 1.04
N GLU A 104 7.92 0.35 0.77
CA GLU A 104 7.78 1.03 -0.53
C GLU A 104 8.37 0.17 -1.66
N GLY A 105 7.84 0.29 -2.88
CA GLY A 105 8.17 -0.62 -4.00
C GLY A 105 9.66 -0.66 -4.35
N TYR A 106 10.32 0.50 -4.47
CA TYR A 106 11.76 0.54 -4.72
C TYR A 106 12.58 -0.01 -3.55
N ALA A 107 12.19 0.32 -2.31
CA ALA A 107 12.83 -0.28 -1.14
C ALA A 107 12.68 -1.81 -1.13
N LEU A 108 11.54 -2.34 -1.56
CA LEU A 108 11.27 -3.76 -1.69
C LEU A 108 12.17 -4.40 -2.76
N ASP A 109 12.39 -3.72 -3.89
CA ASP A 109 13.31 -4.18 -4.93
C ASP A 109 14.76 -4.22 -4.39
N ARG A 110 15.23 -3.16 -3.73
CA ARG A 110 16.58 -3.12 -3.13
C ARG A 110 16.75 -4.17 -2.03
N PHE A 111 15.69 -4.43 -1.25
CA PHE A 111 15.65 -5.52 -0.28
C PHE A 111 15.78 -6.88 -0.98
N ALA A 112 14.98 -7.14 -2.01
CA ALA A 112 15.00 -8.39 -2.78
C ALA A 112 16.39 -8.68 -3.39
N GLU A 113 17.06 -7.65 -3.91
CA GLU A 113 18.44 -7.72 -4.41
C GLU A 113 19.46 -8.01 -3.30
N GLY A 114 19.08 -7.91 -2.02
CA GLY A 114 19.97 -8.06 -0.87
C GLY A 114 20.85 -6.85 -0.59
N LEU A 115 20.55 -5.70 -1.20
CA LEU A 115 21.29 -4.47 -0.97
C LEU A 115 20.84 -3.79 0.32
N TRP A 116 19.56 -3.90 0.67
CA TRP A 116 18.97 -3.27 1.85
C TRP A 116 18.45 -4.33 2.84
N ALA A 117 18.45 -3.98 4.13
CA ALA A 117 17.74 -4.71 5.18
C ALA A 117 16.56 -3.89 5.70
N LEU A 118 15.54 -4.56 6.22
CA LEU A 118 14.37 -3.93 6.82
C LEU A 118 14.48 -3.98 8.34
N GLN A 119 14.37 -2.85 9.01
CA GLN A 119 14.35 -2.76 10.47
C GLN A 119 12.92 -2.46 10.95
N PRO A 120 12.18 -3.45 11.48
CA PRO A 120 10.89 -3.19 12.09
C PRO A 120 10.97 -2.13 13.18
N VAL A 121 9.93 -1.32 13.29
CA VAL A 121 9.84 -0.25 14.28
C VAL A 121 8.52 -0.35 15.04
N HIS A 122 8.50 0.18 16.26
CA HIS A 122 7.25 0.31 17.01
C HIS A 122 6.36 1.41 16.43
N GLN A 123 6.96 2.57 16.13
CA GLN A 123 6.24 3.73 15.61
C GLN A 123 7.21 4.69 14.92
N ASN A 124 6.81 5.21 13.75
CA ASN A 124 7.51 6.27 13.03
C ASN A 124 7.01 7.66 13.43
N LYS A 125 7.76 8.69 13.06
CA LYS A 125 7.36 10.10 13.03
C LYS A 125 7.08 10.45 11.58
N VAL A 126 5.81 10.61 11.23
CA VAL A 126 5.40 10.80 9.83
C VAL A 126 5.30 12.29 9.52
N GLY A 127 6.03 12.75 8.51
CA GLY A 127 5.91 14.08 7.92
C GLY A 127 5.02 14.07 6.68
N LEU A 128 4.26 15.14 6.46
CA LEU A 128 3.38 15.30 5.29
C LEU A 128 3.92 16.37 4.34
N VAL A 129 4.14 16.03 3.08
CA VAL A 129 4.46 17.00 2.02
C VAL A 129 3.24 17.22 1.15
N LEU A 130 2.80 18.47 1.03
CA LEU A 130 1.72 18.87 0.13
C LEU A 130 2.29 19.60 -1.08
N ASP A 131 1.83 19.22 -2.27
CA ASP A 131 2.15 19.94 -3.50
C ASP A 131 1.51 21.35 -3.50
N ALA A 132 2.32 22.37 -3.85
CA ALA A 132 1.87 23.75 -3.97
C ALA A 132 0.82 23.93 -5.08
N GLY A 133 0.78 23.00 -6.05
CA GLY A 133 -0.24 22.94 -7.09
C GLY A 133 -1.63 22.57 -6.58
N ILE A 134 -1.77 22.04 -5.37
CA ILE A 134 -3.08 21.71 -4.78
C ILE A 134 -3.82 23.00 -4.45
N GLU A 135 -5.02 23.15 -4.99
CA GLU A 135 -5.93 24.26 -4.75
C GLU A 135 -6.30 24.36 -3.27
N GLU A 136 -6.62 25.57 -2.80
CA GLU A 136 -6.83 25.85 -1.38
C GLU A 136 -7.90 24.95 -0.72
N GLU A 137 -9.07 24.80 -1.34
CA GLU A 137 -10.13 23.95 -0.81
C GLU A 137 -9.69 22.47 -0.73
N LEU A 138 -9.07 21.96 -1.80
CA LEU A 138 -8.60 20.58 -1.86
C LEU A 138 -7.49 20.33 -0.82
N ARG A 139 -6.62 21.31 -0.60
CA ARG A 139 -5.59 21.28 0.43
C ARG A 139 -6.19 21.23 1.82
N ILE A 140 -7.20 22.06 2.11
CA ILE A 140 -7.92 22.04 3.40
C ILE A 140 -8.55 20.66 3.64
N ARG A 141 -9.13 20.03 2.60
CA ARG A 141 -9.68 18.67 2.69
C ARG A 141 -8.61 17.64 3.05
N HIS A 142 -7.42 17.71 2.44
CA HIS A 142 -6.30 16.83 2.79
C HIS A 142 -5.79 17.06 4.22
N LEU A 143 -5.76 18.30 4.68
CA LEU A 143 -5.36 18.64 6.06
C LEU A 143 -6.35 18.11 7.12
N GLN A 144 -7.60 17.79 6.75
CA GLN A 144 -8.54 17.12 7.67
C GLN A 144 -8.09 15.71 8.07
N VAL A 145 -6.98 15.21 7.52
CA VAL A 145 -6.33 13.99 7.98
C VAL A 145 -5.86 14.05 9.43
N ASP A 146 -5.89 15.22 10.07
CA ASP A 146 -5.86 15.39 11.53
C ASP A 146 -6.86 14.46 12.25
N ALA A 147 -7.98 14.10 11.61
CA ALA A 147 -8.91 13.09 12.12
C ALA A 147 -8.21 11.74 12.41
N THR A 148 -7.20 11.35 11.64
CA THR A 148 -6.44 10.12 11.89
C THR A 148 -5.55 10.22 13.14
N ARG A 149 -5.05 11.42 13.48
CA ARG A 149 -4.37 11.65 14.76
C ARG A 149 -5.36 11.50 15.91
N ALA A 150 -6.51 12.15 15.79
CA ALA A 150 -7.53 12.20 16.85
C ALA A 150 -8.23 10.86 17.09
N SER A 151 -8.56 10.13 16.02
CA SER A 151 -9.37 8.91 16.10
C SER A 151 -8.55 7.62 16.09
N LEU A 152 -7.39 7.62 15.42
CA LEU A 152 -6.56 6.42 15.23
C LEU A 152 -5.22 6.50 15.97
N GLY A 153 -4.84 7.67 16.50
CA GLY A 153 -3.59 7.88 17.20
C GLY A 153 -2.35 7.88 16.29
N LEU A 154 -2.51 8.19 15.00
CA LEU A 154 -1.39 8.14 14.05
C LEU A 154 -0.35 9.24 14.32
N PRO A 155 0.96 8.94 14.18
CA PRO A 155 2.07 9.79 14.62
C PRO A 155 2.48 10.83 13.57
N ILE A 156 1.52 11.61 13.06
CA ILE A 156 1.79 12.71 12.13
C ILE A 156 2.43 13.86 12.91
N VAL A 157 3.60 14.33 12.52
CA VAL A 157 4.33 15.36 13.29
C VAL A 157 4.07 16.76 12.75
N GLU A 158 4.26 16.94 11.45
CA GLU A 158 4.20 18.24 10.79
C GLU A 158 3.91 18.05 9.31
N TYR A 159 3.38 19.10 8.67
CA TYR A 159 3.31 19.17 7.22
C TYR A 159 4.09 20.37 6.68
N THR A 160 4.56 20.26 5.45
CA THR A 160 5.10 21.38 4.68
C THR A 160 4.45 21.41 3.30
N VAL A 161 4.50 22.58 2.66
CA VAL A 161 4.10 22.75 1.26
C VAL A 161 5.38 22.92 0.44
N THR A 162 5.45 22.25 -0.70
CA THR A 162 6.52 22.46 -1.69
C THR A 162 6.61 23.93 -2.11
N ASP A 163 7.79 24.37 -2.53
CA ASP A 163 8.02 25.78 -2.92
C ASP A 163 7.58 26.09 -4.36
N ALA A 164 7.23 25.06 -5.14
CA ALA A 164 6.67 25.16 -6.48
C ALA A 164 5.76 23.96 -6.75
N ALA A 165 4.78 24.15 -7.64
CA ALA A 165 3.91 23.05 -8.06
C ALA A 165 4.73 21.92 -8.71
N LEU A 166 4.45 20.67 -8.35
CA LEU A 166 5.19 19.50 -8.86
C LEU A 166 4.94 19.26 -10.35
N GLN A 167 3.78 19.69 -10.85
CA GLN A 167 3.35 19.55 -12.25
C GLN A 167 3.44 18.08 -12.69
N VAL A 168 2.55 17.27 -12.11
CA VAL A 168 2.42 15.85 -12.43
C VAL A 168 1.94 15.68 -13.87
N GLU A 169 2.61 14.79 -14.61
CA GLU A 169 2.18 14.30 -15.92
C GLU A 169 2.03 12.78 -15.85
N LYS A 170 0.93 12.25 -16.39
CA LYS A 170 0.61 10.82 -16.41
C LYS A 170 0.26 10.36 -17.82
N TRP A 171 0.58 9.11 -18.16
CA TRP A 171 0.19 8.48 -19.43
C TRP A 171 0.28 6.95 -19.34
N ILE A 172 -0.36 6.26 -20.29
CA ILE A 172 -0.13 4.83 -20.56
C ILE A 172 1.02 4.69 -21.54
N ASP A 173 2.02 3.86 -21.21
CA ASP A 173 3.05 3.50 -22.17
C ASP A 173 2.43 2.64 -23.30
N PRO A 174 2.47 3.09 -24.56
CA PRO A 174 1.80 2.40 -25.67
C PRO A 174 2.43 1.04 -26.02
N LYS A 175 3.66 0.75 -25.55
CA LYS A 175 4.33 -0.53 -25.77
C LYS A 175 4.01 -1.55 -24.69
N SER A 176 3.99 -1.11 -23.43
CA SER A 176 3.80 -2.02 -22.29
C SER A 176 2.35 -2.07 -21.80
N GLY A 177 1.53 -1.07 -22.12
CA GLY A 177 0.17 -0.91 -21.60
C GLY A 177 0.10 -0.51 -20.12
N GLN A 178 1.24 -0.15 -19.52
CA GLN A 178 1.34 0.18 -18.10
C GLN A 178 1.19 1.68 -17.88
N SER A 179 0.63 2.08 -16.73
CA SER A 179 0.61 3.48 -16.33
C SER A 179 1.99 3.94 -15.88
N THR A 180 2.36 5.15 -16.27
CA THR A 180 3.63 5.77 -15.95
C THR A 180 3.51 7.29 -15.99
N GLY A 181 4.57 7.99 -15.63
CA GLY A 181 4.64 9.42 -15.84
C GLY A 181 5.82 10.09 -15.14
N ARG A 182 5.68 11.38 -14.81
CA ARG A 182 6.75 12.17 -14.19
C ARG A 182 6.22 13.38 -13.42
N ILE A 183 7.12 13.99 -12.65
CA ILE A 183 6.95 15.33 -12.09
C ILE A 183 8.00 16.27 -12.71
N GLN A 184 7.62 17.50 -13.03
CA GLN A 184 8.54 18.47 -13.64
C GLN A 184 9.48 19.12 -12.62
N ARG A 185 9.08 19.15 -11.34
CA ARG A 185 9.81 19.82 -10.25
C ARG A 185 10.22 18.85 -9.13
N PRO A 186 11.01 17.80 -9.43
CA PRO A 186 11.51 16.88 -8.41
C PRO A 186 12.37 17.59 -7.36
N ASP A 187 13.07 18.66 -7.75
CA ASP A 187 13.87 19.50 -6.87
C ASP A 187 13.04 20.11 -5.73
N SER A 188 11.81 20.55 -6.02
CA SER A 188 10.90 21.15 -5.05
C SER A 188 10.42 20.13 -4.02
N LEU A 189 10.09 18.92 -4.49
CA LEU A 189 9.74 17.79 -3.61
C LEU A 189 10.90 17.46 -2.66
N LEU A 190 12.11 17.31 -3.20
CA LEU A 190 13.27 16.93 -2.39
C LEU A 190 13.60 18.00 -1.33
N ARG A 191 13.55 19.31 -1.66
CA ARG A 191 13.75 20.38 -0.67
C ARG A 191 12.70 20.36 0.44
N ALA A 192 11.44 20.09 0.10
CA ALA A 192 10.36 19.98 1.08
C ALA A 192 10.57 18.81 2.05
N VAL A 193 10.96 17.64 1.52
CA VAL A 193 11.29 16.48 2.35
C VAL A 193 12.50 16.75 3.24
N GLU A 194 13.59 17.27 2.67
CA GLU A 194 14.81 17.62 3.41
C GLU A 194 14.49 18.55 4.59
N THR A 195 13.64 19.56 4.36
CA THR A 195 13.18 20.48 5.40
C THR A 195 12.49 19.75 6.56
N LEU A 196 11.58 18.82 6.29
CA LEU A 196 10.90 18.06 7.35
C LEU A 196 11.85 17.14 8.10
N VAL A 197 12.75 16.47 7.39
CA VAL A 197 13.73 15.55 7.99
C VAL A 197 14.67 16.32 8.92
N GLU A 198 15.22 17.45 8.47
CA GLU A 198 16.19 18.23 9.25
C GLU A 198 15.54 19.00 10.41
N ARG A 199 14.38 19.63 10.19
CA ARG A 199 13.76 20.49 11.21
C ARG A 199 12.95 19.72 12.24
N SER A 200 12.25 18.69 11.80
CA SER A 200 11.21 18.02 12.60
C SER A 200 11.61 16.58 12.95
N GLY A 201 12.74 16.10 12.43
CA GLY A 201 13.27 14.78 12.72
C GLY A 201 12.32 13.65 12.34
N VAL A 202 11.52 13.86 11.28
CA VAL A 202 10.63 12.82 10.74
C VAL A 202 11.46 11.71 10.11
N ASN A 203 10.96 10.49 10.20
CA ASN A 203 11.63 9.30 9.66
C ASN A 203 10.72 8.47 8.74
N ALA A 204 9.58 9.04 8.35
CA ALA A 204 8.71 8.53 7.29
C ALA A 204 7.97 9.70 6.64
N ILE A 205 7.69 9.62 5.34
CA ILE A 205 7.10 10.71 4.56
C ILE A 205 5.84 10.24 3.84
N ALA A 206 4.75 10.99 4.00
CA ALA A 206 3.60 10.94 3.11
C ALA A 206 3.69 12.11 2.13
N VAL A 207 3.56 11.85 0.84
CA VAL A 207 3.49 12.91 -0.20
C VAL A 207 2.09 12.96 -0.78
N VAL A 208 1.55 14.17 -0.89
CA VAL A 208 0.33 14.44 -1.65
C VAL A 208 0.68 15.33 -2.83
N ALA A 209 0.56 14.79 -4.03
CA ALA A 209 0.75 15.56 -5.26
C ALA A 209 -0.57 15.91 -5.94
N ARG A 210 -0.64 17.06 -6.59
CA ARG A 210 -1.80 17.43 -7.43
C ARG A 210 -1.67 16.71 -8.76
N PHE A 211 -2.60 15.81 -9.05
CA PHE A 211 -2.68 15.12 -10.35
C PHE A 211 -3.54 15.93 -11.31
N PRO A 212 -3.29 15.93 -12.62
CA PRO A 212 -4.17 16.61 -13.57
C PRO A 212 -5.52 15.88 -13.71
N ASP A 213 -6.60 16.66 -13.88
CA ASP A 213 -7.95 16.16 -14.17
C ASP A 213 -8.19 16.11 -15.69
N ASP A 214 -7.28 15.47 -16.42
CA ASP A 214 -7.23 15.44 -17.89
C ASP A 214 -7.53 14.05 -18.49
N ASP A 215 -8.03 13.13 -17.66
CA ASP A 215 -8.40 11.79 -18.11
C ASP A 215 -9.56 11.85 -19.11
N THR A 216 -9.53 10.95 -20.09
CA THR A 216 -10.68 10.77 -20.98
C THR A 216 -11.81 10.08 -20.23
N ASP A 217 -13.06 10.39 -20.59
CA ASP A 217 -14.24 9.74 -19.99
C ASP A 217 -14.16 8.21 -20.12
N ASP A 218 -13.61 7.70 -21.22
CA ASP A 218 -13.45 6.27 -21.46
C ASP A 218 -12.42 5.61 -20.53
N ASP A 219 -11.28 6.26 -20.27
CA ASP A 219 -10.25 5.71 -19.39
C ASP A 219 -10.75 5.62 -17.93
N VAL A 220 -11.37 6.70 -17.45
CA VAL A 220 -11.96 6.76 -16.10
C VAL A 220 -13.06 5.72 -15.94
N GLU A 221 -13.97 5.63 -16.91
CA GLU A 221 -15.08 4.69 -16.84
C GLU A 221 -14.59 3.24 -16.92
N ASN A 222 -13.63 2.93 -17.79
CA ASN A 222 -13.06 1.58 -17.87
C ASN A 222 -12.42 1.15 -16.56
N TYR A 223 -11.63 2.02 -15.93
CA TYR A 223 -11.05 1.74 -14.61
C TYR A 223 -12.15 1.58 -13.54
N ARG A 224 -13.11 2.50 -13.45
CA ARG A 224 -14.21 2.43 -12.48
C ARG A 224 -15.10 1.19 -12.66
N GLN A 225 -15.21 0.66 -13.88
CA GLN A 225 -15.90 -0.61 -14.18
C GLN A 225 -15.05 -1.86 -13.96
N GLY A 226 -13.81 -1.76 -13.49
CA GLY A 226 -12.95 -2.91 -13.24
C GLY A 226 -12.34 -3.52 -14.51
N LYS A 227 -12.19 -2.73 -15.58
CA LYS A 227 -11.67 -3.16 -16.89
C LYS A 227 -10.41 -2.42 -17.33
N GLY A 228 -10.05 -1.34 -16.64
CA GLY A 228 -8.94 -0.45 -16.98
C GLY A 228 -7.70 -0.66 -16.11
N VAL A 229 -6.70 0.17 -16.37
CA VAL A 229 -5.49 0.30 -15.56
C VAL A 229 -5.59 1.59 -14.77
N ASP A 230 -5.12 1.58 -13.52
CA ASP A 230 -5.00 2.81 -12.73
C ASP A 230 -3.95 3.74 -13.36
N LEU A 231 -4.40 4.87 -13.90
CA LEU A 231 -3.56 5.88 -14.54
C LEU A 231 -2.66 6.65 -13.58
N LEU A 232 -2.99 6.67 -12.29
CA LEU A 232 -2.28 7.42 -11.26
C LEU A 232 -1.06 6.63 -10.78
N ALA A 233 -1.26 5.33 -10.59
CA ALA A 233 -0.36 4.39 -9.92
C ALA A 233 1.11 4.55 -10.32
N GLY A 234 1.39 4.64 -11.62
CA GLY A 234 2.76 4.79 -12.14
C GLY A 234 3.47 6.04 -11.63
N VAL A 235 2.79 7.20 -11.58
CA VAL A 235 3.39 8.45 -11.09
C VAL A 235 3.50 8.45 -9.58
N GLU A 236 2.55 7.85 -8.87
CA GLU A 236 2.64 7.68 -7.42
C GLU A 236 3.91 6.91 -7.03
N ALA A 237 4.22 5.83 -7.77
CA ALA A 237 5.44 5.06 -7.60
C ALA A 237 6.68 5.89 -7.91
N VAL A 238 6.68 6.69 -8.98
CA VAL A 238 7.80 7.61 -9.30
C VAL A 238 8.07 8.60 -8.16
N ILE A 239 7.02 9.15 -7.55
CA ILE A 239 7.13 10.11 -6.45
C ILE A 239 7.72 9.45 -5.20
N SER A 240 7.17 8.32 -4.75
CA SER A 240 7.68 7.63 -3.55
C SER A 240 9.10 7.11 -3.76
N HIS A 241 9.38 6.52 -4.92
CA HIS A 241 10.69 6.01 -5.30
C HIS A 241 11.75 7.11 -5.19
N LEU A 242 11.48 8.30 -5.76
CA LEU A 242 12.42 9.43 -5.73
C LEU A 242 12.81 9.81 -4.29
N VAL A 243 11.83 9.85 -3.37
CA VAL A 243 12.08 10.17 -1.95
C VAL A 243 12.86 9.05 -1.26
N VAL A 244 12.42 7.80 -1.42
CA VAL A 244 13.09 6.63 -0.82
C VAL A 244 14.53 6.51 -1.31
N GLN A 245 14.76 6.67 -2.61
CA GLN A 245 16.08 6.59 -3.21
C GLN A 245 17.01 7.69 -2.69
N LYS A 246 16.50 8.92 -2.52
CA LYS A 246 17.31 10.06 -2.07
C LYS A 246 17.61 10.03 -0.58
N PHE A 247 16.62 9.70 0.26
CA PHE A 247 16.71 9.87 1.71
C PHE A 247 16.84 8.56 2.49
N GLY A 248 16.54 7.41 1.88
CA GLY A 248 16.64 6.11 2.55
C GLY A 248 15.64 5.89 3.69
N ILE A 249 14.53 6.64 3.70
CA ILE A 249 13.45 6.52 4.69
C ILE A 249 12.14 6.09 4.02
N PRO A 250 11.22 5.43 4.75
CA PRO A 250 9.90 5.07 4.22
C PRO A 250 9.14 6.25 3.63
N CYS A 251 8.63 6.06 2.42
CA CYS A 251 7.76 7.02 1.76
C CYS A 251 6.56 6.32 1.15
N ALA A 252 5.41 6.98 1.16
CA ALA A 252 4.26 6.58 0.35
C ALA A 252 3.50 7.83 -0.12
N HIS A 253 2.64 7.63 -1.09
CA HIS A 253 1.99 8.71 -1.82
C HIS A 253 0.46 8.57 -1.76
N ALA A 254 -0.24 9.71 -1.85
CA ALA A 254 -1.67 9.81 -2.08
C ALA A 254 -1.93 10.90 -3.14
N PRO A 255 -2.81 10.67 -4.15
CA PRO A 255 -3.11 11.70 -5.13
C PRO A 255 -4.10 12.71 -4.56
N ALA A 256 -3.90 13.99 -4.86
CA ALA A 256 -4.93 15.01 -4.75
C ALA A 256 -5.62 15.18 -6.11
N LEU A 257 -6.91 14.85 -6.13
CA LEU A 257 -7.79 14.91 -7.29
C LEU A 257 -9.07 15.65 -6.92
N LEU A 258 -9.71 16.25 -7.92
CA LEU A 258 -11.10 16.66 -7.76
C LEU A 258 -11.99 15.41 -7.64
N PRO A 259 -13.05 15.47 -6.81
CA PRO A 259 -13.99 14.35 -6.72
C PRO A 259 -14.59 14.04 -8.09
N PHE A 260 -14.57 12.77 -8.48
CA PHE A 260 -15.21 12.33 -9.70
C PHE A 260 -16.73 12.54 -9.65
N SER A 261 -17.33 12.67 -10.83
CA SER A 261 -18.80 12.64 -10.94
C SER A 261 -19.33 11.28 -10.44
N LEU A 262 -20.43 11.32 -9.69
CA LEU A 262 -21.09 10.13 -9.17
C LEU A 262 -21.39 9.13 -10.30
N SER A 263 -20.91 7.89 -10.16
CA SER A 263 -21.26 6.79 -11.06
C SER A 263 -22.24 5.83 -10.37
N PRO A 264 -23.40 5.54 -10.98
CA PRO A 264 -24.36 4.59 -10.42
C PRO A 264 -23.91 3.12 -10.57
N SER A 265 -22.90 2.85 -11.39
CA SER A 265 -22.40 1.51 -11.70
C SER A 265 -20.91 1.45 -11.38
N LEU A 266 -20.56 1.34 -10.10
CA LEU A 266 -19.15 1.17 -9.70
C LEU A 266 -18.81 -0.31 -9.54
N CYS A 267 -17.64 -0.71 -10.02
CA CYS A 267 -17.09 -2.01 -9.67
C CYS A 267 -16.72 -2.03 -8.18
N PRO A 268 -17.05 -3.10 -7.41
CA PRO A 268 -16.63 -3.19 -6.03
C PRO A 268 -15.11 -3.09 -5.81
N LYS A 269 -14.31 -3.37 -6.85
CA LYS A 269 -12.84 -3.31 -6.80
C LYS A 269 -12.31 -1.87 -6.77
N SER A 270 -13.01 -0.91 -7.37
CA SER A 270 -12.64 0.52 -7.44
C SER A 270 -13.43 1.39 -6.46
N ALA A 271 -14.50 0.85 -5.86
CA ALA A 271 -15.41 1.61 -5.00
C ALA A 271 -14.77 2.22 -3.75
N ALA A 272 -13.60 1.74 -3.31
CA ALA A 272 -12.88 2.32 -2.17
C ALA A 272 -12.52 3.80 -2.41
N GLU A 273 -12.25 4.17 -3.65
CA GLU A 273 -11.82 5.52 -4.05
C GLU A 273 -12.95 6.57 -3.95
N GLU A 274 -14.20 6.12 -3.94
CA GLU A 274 -15.40 6.98 -3.80
C GLU A 274 -15.74 7.26 -2.35
N ILE A 275 -15.16 6.49 -1.43
CA ILE A 275 -15.44 6.59 0.00
C ILE A 275 -14.46 7.61 0.56
N GLY A 276 -14.74 8.90 0.30
CA GLY A 276 -14.01 10.02 0.88
C GLY A 276 -13.40 10.99 -0.12
N TYR A 277 -12.65 11.96 0.41
CA TYR A 277 -12.03 13.03 -0.39
C TYR A 277 -10.50 12.91 -0.49
N THR A 278 -9.91 11.84 0.08
CA THR A 278 -8.46 11.66 0.11
C THR A 278 -8.10 10.19 0.31
N PHE A 279 -6.92 9.81 -0.15
CA PHE A 279 -6.35 8.47 -0.03
C PHE A 279 -5.38 8.36 1.16
N LEU A 280 -5.15 9.46 1.88
CA LEU A 280 -4.16 9.54 2.96
C LEU A 280 -4.35 8.60 4.16
N PRO A 281 -5.56 8.23 4.62
CA PRO A 281 -5.70 7.44 5.84
C PRO A 281 -4.96 6.11 5.81
N CYS A 282 -5.02 5.37 4.70
CA CYS A 282 -4.30 4.11 4.55
C CYS A 282 -2.78 4.30 4.47
N VAL A 283 -2.34 5.33 3.74
CA VAL A 283 -0.93 5.71 3.60
C VAL A 283 -0.32 6.00 4.98
N LEU A 284 -0.99 6.82 5.79
CA LEU A 284 -0.50 7.20 7.11
C LEU A 284 -0.53 6.02 8.09
N ALA A 285 -1.56 5.17 8.00
CA ALA A 285 -1.62 3.96 8.81
C ALA A 285 -0.45 3.02 8.50
N GLY A 286 -0.17 2.79 7.21
CA GLY A 286 0.99 1.99 6.78
C GLY A 286 2.33 2.59 7.19
N LEU A 287 2.52 3.89 6.93
CA LEU A 287 3.76 4.60 7.29
C LEU A 287 4.00 4.68 8.80
N SER A 288 2.95 4.63 9.62
CA SER A 288 3.08 4.71 11.08
C SER A 288 3.95 3.59 11.66
N THR A 289 4.02 2.44 11.00
CA THR A 289 4.80 1.26 11.43
C THR A 289 5.69 0.68 10.32
N ALA A 290 5.84 1.38 9.19
CA ALA A 290 6.74 0.97 8.10
C ALA A 290 8.18 0.76 8.62
N PRO A 291 8.85 -0.36 8.27
CA PRO A 291 10.22 -0.61 8.72
C PRO A 291 11.18 0.43 8.14
N GLN A 292 12.23 0.76 8.88
CA GLN A 292 13.32 1.61 8.40
C GLN A 292 14.25 0.81 7.48
N TYR A 293 14.94 1.49 6.58
CA TYR A 293 15.83 0.86 5.60
C TYR A 293 17.29 0.97 6.03
N LEU A 294 18.01 -0.15 6.02
CA LEU A 294 19.45 -0.20 6.33
C LEU A 294 20.22 -0.51 5.06
N VAL A 295 21.10 0.41 4.62
CA VAL A 295 21.78 0.33 3.31
C VAL A 295 23.23 -0.18 3.42
N GLN A 296 23.85 -0.14 4.61
CA GLN A 296 25.25 -0.56 4.81
C GLN A 296 25.47 -1.30 6.13
N ASN A 297 26.42 -2.24 6.13
CA ASN A 297 26.96 -2.94 7.32
C ASN A 297 25.93 -3.56 8.28
N PHE A 298 24.76 -3.98 7.78
CA PHE A 298 23.76 -4.68 8.58
C PHE A 298 24.16 -6.11 8.97
N ASN A 299 25.18 -6.70 8.34
CA ASN A 299 25.77 -7.97 8.81
C ASN A 299 26.40 -7.86 10.22
N SER A 300 26.70 -6.64 10.67
CA SER A 300 27.18 -6.34 12.03
C SER A 300 26.09 -5.80 12.98
N LEU A 301 24.91 -5.44 12.45
CA LEU A 301 23.75 -5.15 13.29
C LEU A 301 23.15 -6.47 13.80
N GLY A 302 22.65 -6.47 15.02
CA GLY A 302 22.12 -7.67 15.68
C GLY A 302 20.89 -8.28 14.97
N LYS A 303 20.24 -9.24 15.63
CA LYS A 303 19.09 -10.01 15.12
C LYS A 303 17.79 -9.20 14.90
N ASP A 304 17.85 -7.88 14.92
CA ASP A 304 16.68 -7.00 14.93
C ASP A 304 16.33 -6.43 13.54
N CYS A 305 16.99 -6.93 12.48
CA CYS A 305 16.67 -6.58 11.10
C CYS A 305 16.33 -7.84 10.29
N MET A 306 15.51 -7.66 9.26
CA MET A 306 15.16 -8.68 8.28
C MET A 306 16.01 -8.51 7.05
N LEU A 307 16.63 -9.60 6.62
CA LEU A 307 17.37 -9.70 5.37
C LEU A 307 16.51 -10.41 4.34
N ALA A 308 16.76 -10.19 3.05
CA ALA A 308 16.03 -10.96 2.04
C ALA A 308 16.33 -12.47 2.10
N SER A 309 17.39 -12.91 2.79
CA SER A 309 17.65 -14.34 3.05
C SER A 309 16.70 -14.93 4.10
N ASP A 310 15.96 -14.07 4.80
CA ASP A 310 14.94 -14.46 5.76
C ASP A 310 13.58 -14.72 5.10
N VAL A 311 13.41 -14.36 3.82
CA VAL A 311 12.20 -14.64 3.04
C VAL A 311 12.16 -16.12 2.62
N ASP A 312 11.06 -16.79 2.93
CA ASP A 312 10.84 -18.20 2.61
C ASP A 312 9.96 -18.40 1.37
N SER A 313 9.09 -17.44 1.06
CA SER A 313 8.23 -17.49 -0.13
C SER A 313 7.89 -16.11 -0.70
N VAL A 314 7.61 -16.06 -2.00
CA VAL A 314 7.18 -14.86 -2.73
C VAL A 314 5.88 -15.19 -3.46
N ILE A 315 4.85 -14.37 -3.26
CA ILE A 315 3.52 -14.51 -3.87
C ILE A 315 3.28 -13.34 -4.80
N LEU A 316 2.83 -13.67 -6.01
CA LEU A 316 2.61 -12.76 -7.13
C LEU A 316 1.27 -13.09 -7.79
N PRO A 317 0.55 -12.11 -8.37
CA PRO A 317 -0.51 -12.40 -9.32
C PRO A 317 0.05 -13.17 -10.52
N ILE A 318 -0.69 -14.17 -10.99
CA ILE A 318 -0.27 -15.05 -12.10
C ILE A 318 -0.05 -14.28 -13.41
N ASP A 319 -0.75 -13.16 -13.57
CA ASP A 319 -0.74 -12.27 -14.73
C ASP A 319 0.23 -11.09 -14.58
N ALA A 320 0.96 -10.99 -13.45
CA ALA A 320 1.84 -9.87 -13.15
C ALA A 320 3.12 -10.31 -12.38
N CYS A 321 3.90 -11.23 -12.96
CA CYS A 321 5.07 -11.82 -12.29
C CYS A 321 6.45 -11.25 -12.71
N GLY A 322 6.48 -10.24 -13.58
CA GLY A 322 7.71 -9.79 -14.24
C GLY A 322 8.47 -8.61 -13.60
N GLY A 323 8.05 -8.15 -12.41
CA GLY A 323 8.66 -6.97 -11.77
C GLY A 323 10.07 -7.23 -11.21
N ASP A 324 10.84 -6.16 -11.01
CA ASP A 324 12.25 -6.21 -10.59
C ASP A 324 12.45 -6.99 -9.28
N GLY A 325 11.66 -6.73 -8.24
CA GLY A 325 11.72 -7.48 -6.98
C GLY A 325 11.46 -8.98 -7.16
N ALA A 326 10.52 -9.37 -8.01
CA ALA A 326 10.24 -10.78 -8.29
C ALA A 326 11.43 -11.46 -8.98
N LEU A 327 12.02 -10.79 -9.99
CA LEU A 327 13.21 -11.28 -10.69
C LEU A 327 14.43 -11.34 -9.77
N ALA A 328 14.59 -10.36 -8.88
CA ALA A 328 15.67 -10.33 -7.89
C ALA A 328 15.57 -11.52 -6.92
N PHE A 329 14.38 -11.81 -6.39
CA PHE A 329 14.16 -13.01 -5.56
C PHE A 329 14.41 -14.32 -6.33
N ALA A 330 13.99 -14.40 -7.59
CA ALA A 330 14.19 -15.59 -8.42
C ALA A 330 15.66 -15.83 -8.81
N SER A 331 16.42 -14.75 -9.02
CA SER A 331 17.84 -14.81 -9.42
C SER A 331 18.80 -15.09 -8.27
N ARG A 332 18.33 -15.02 -7.02
CA ARG A 332 19.14 -15.33 -5.84
C ARG A 332 19.58 -16.78 -5.88
N LYS A 333 20.90 -16.98 -5.92
CA LYS A 333 21.51 -18.29 -5.69
C LYS A 333 21.13 -18.74 -4.29
N THR A 334 20.23 -19.73 -4.19
CA THR A 334 20.04 -20.49 -2.96
C THR A 334 21.38 -21.13 -2.60
N THR A 335 22.09 -20.56 -1.63
CA THR A 335 23.13 -21.29 -0.91
C THR A 335 22.44 -22.27 0.03
N GLY A 336 21.84 -23.31 -0.54
CA GLY A 336 21.06 -24.34 0.16
C GLY A 336 20.85 -25.51 -0.79
N PHE A 337 21.21 -26.71 -0.32
CA PHE A 337 21.38 -27.97 -1.05
C PHE A 337 20.36 -28.25 -2.17
N PRO A 338 20.79 -28.96 -3.25
CA PRO A 338 19.87 -29.43 -4.27
C PRO A 338 18.79 -30.29 -3.59
N MET A 339 17.53 -29.91 -3.74
CA MET A 339 16.44 -30.80 -3.38
C MET A 339 16.46 -31.99 -4.35
N LEU A 340 16.64 -33.17 -3.78
CA LEU A 340 16.33 -34.48 -4.39
C LEU A 340 14.82 -34.59 -4.61
#